data_AF-A0A8S3GCL0-F1
#
_entry.id   AF-A0A8S3GCL0-F1
#
_cell.length_a   1.000
_cell.length_b   1.000
_cell.length_c   1.000
_cell.angle_alpha   90.00
_cell.angle_beta   90.00
_cell.angle_gamma   90.00
#
_symmetry.space_group_name_H-M   'P 1'
#
loop_
_entity.id
_entity.type
_entity.pdbx_description
1 polymer ?
#
loop_
_entity_poly.entity_id
_entity_poly.type
_entity_poly.pdbx_seq_one_letter_code
_entity_poly.pdbx_strand_id
1 'polypeptide(L)'
;HDKHIKIQIENKKDYNEALDYIQTLKFDDALQAFRNYGKTLIKEKPEKTTQLLKQLNPTPQQIEQEQLPESLINLFMNNPGELLDYLEYAVKQYPKEHLSTTVHDTILELLLQKYSKIDDKKERDRTSNKILVLLQDSK
;
A
#
# COMPACT_ATOMS: atom_id res chain seq x y z
N HIS A 1 -15.69 15.80 -5.65
CA HIS A 1 -15.45 14.50 -4.99
C HIS A 1 -15.23 14.66 -3.49
N ASP A 2 -14.29 15.49 -3.04
CA ASP A 2 -13.88 15.62 -1.63
C ASP A 2 -15.02 15.82 -0.60
N LYS A 3 -15.94 16.78 -0.81
CA LYS A 3 -17.06 17.04 0.12
C LYS A 3 -17.96 15.82 0.35
N HIS A 4 -18.19 15.00 -0.68
CA HIS A 4 -19.01 13.79 -0.56
C HIS A 4 -18.31 12.74 0.30
N ILE A 5 -17.03 12.47 0.02
CA ILE A 5 -16.21 11.50 0.76
C ILE A 5 -16.09 11.92 2.22
N LYS A 6 -15.84 13.20 2.49
CA LYS A 6 -15.78 13.76 3.84
C LYS A 6 -17.06 13.47 4.63
N ILE A 7 -18.23 13.71 4.04
CA ILE A 7 -19.52 13.46 4.69
C ILE A 7 -19.68 11.97 5.03
N GLN A 8 -19.31 11.07 4.12
CA GLN A 8 -19.41 9.62 4.36
C GLN A 8 -18.48 9.18 5.49
N ILE A 9 -17.24 9.68 5.53
CA ILE A 9 -16.22 9.26 6.50
C ILE A 9 -16.42 9.90 7.88
N GLU A 10 -16.65 11.21 7.93
CA GLU A 10 -16.69 11.95 9.21
C GLU A 10 -18.08 11.94 9.84
N ASN A 11 -19.14 12.09 9.04
CA ASN A 11 -20.50 12.21 9.57
C ASN A 11 -21.20 10.85 9.67
N LYS A 12 -21.10 10.04 8.61
CA LYS A 12 -21.82 8.76 8.53
C LYS A 12 -21.00 7.56 8.99
N LYS A 13 -19.67 7.69 9.03
CA LYS A 13 -18.71 6.59 9.23
C LYS A 13 -18.95 5.41 8.28
N ASP A 14 -19.47 5.70 7.09
CA ASP A 14 -19.72 4.70 6.06
C ASP A 14 -18.49 4.57 5.15
N TYR A 15 -17.50 3.85 5.67
CA TYR A 15 -16.23 3.63 4.97
C TYR A 15 -16.40 2.76 3.72
N ASN A 16 -17.42 1.90 3.68
CA ASN A 16 -17.66 1.04 2.52
C ASN A 16 -18.18 1.87 1.35
N GLU A 17 -19.19 2.70 1.58
CA GLU A 17 -19.74 3.60 0.57
C GLU A 17 -18.68 4.61 0.09
N ALA A 18 -17.83 5.11 1.00
CA ALA A 18 -16.71 5.97 0.63
C ALA A 18 -15.72 5.27 -0.32
N LEU A 19 -15.35 4.01 -0.02
CA LEU A 19 -14.45 3.22 -0.87
C LEU A 19 -15.11 2.89 -2.21
N ASP A 20 -16.39 2.50 -2.22
CA ASP A 20 -17.12 2.18 -3.45
C ASP A 20 -17.22 3.42 -4.35
N TYR A 21 -17.43 4.61 -3.77
CA TYR A 21 -17.38 5.86 -4.51
C TYR A 21 -15.98 6.15 -5.07
N ILE A 22 -14.92 6.00 -4.26
CA ILE A 22 -13.52 6.23 -4.70
C ILE A 22 -13.16 5.32 -5.89
N GLN A 23 -13.62 4.08 -5.91
CA GLN A 23 -13.39 3.13 -6.99
C GLN A 23 -13.91 3.63 -8.35
N THR A 24 -14.94 4.48 -8.36
CA THR A 24 -15.51 5.05 -9.60
C THR A 24 -14.75 6.27 -10.13
N LEU A 25 -13.81 6.80 -9.36
CA LEU A 25 -13.08 8.03 -9.69
C LEU A 25 -11.94 7.75 -10.67
N LYS A 26 -11.53 8.81 -11.38
CA LYS A 26 -10.28 8.80 -12.14
C LYS A 26 -9.09 8.78 -11.20
N PHE A 27 -7.94 8.37 -11.72
CA PHE A 27 -6.70 8.23 -10.95
C PHE A 27 -6.41 9.44 -10.05
N ASP A 28 -6.38 10.67 -10.59
CA ASP A 28 -6.01 11.86 -9.82
C ASP A 28 -6.97 12.11 -8.64
N ASP A 29 -8.27 11.99 -8.89
CA ASP A 29 -9.31 12.17 -7.87
C ASP A 29 -9.27 11.06 -6.80
N ALA A 30 -9.04 9.82 -7.22
CA ALA A 30 -8.93 8.67 -6.34
C ALA A 30 -7.67 8.77 -5.46
N LEU A 31 -6.53 9.10 -6.05
CA LEU A 31 -5.27 9.30 -5.35
C LEU A 31 -5.38 10.43 -4.32
N GLN A 32 -6.01 11.55 -4.70
CA GLN A 32 -6.24 12.65 -3.77
C GLN A 32 -7.15 12.24 -2.61
N ALA A 33 -8.16 11.40 -2.86
CA ALA A 33 -9.00 10.85 -1.80
C ALA A 33 -8.18 9.98 -0.82
N PHE A 34 -7.27 9.14 -1.32
CA PHE A 34 -6.37 8.37 -0.45
C PHE A 34 -5.39 9.24 0.32
N ARG A 35 -4.91 10.34 -0.25
CA ARG A 35 -4.06 11.30 0.48
C ARG A 35 -4.82 11.96 1.64
N ASN A 36 -6.07 12.34 1.39
CA ASN A 36 -6.89 13.03 2.39
C ASN A 36 -7.41 12.07 3.49
N TYR A 37 -7.81 10.85 3.11
CA TYR A 37 -8.58 9.96 3.98
C TYR A 37 -7.97 8.57 4.17
N GLY A 38 -6.88 8.24 3.46
CA GLY A 38 -6.30 6.90 3.43
C GLY A 38 -5.85 6.39 4.79
N LYS A 39 -5.34 7.25 5.68
CA LYS A 39 -5.01 6.86 7.06
C LYS A 39 -6.22 6.31 7.81
N THR A 40 -7.37 6.96 7.68
CA THR A 40 -8.63 6.53 8.31
C THR A 40 -9.17 5.28 7.61
N LEU A 41 -9.16 5.25 6.28
CA LEU A 41 -9.66 4.13 5.51
C LEU A 41 -8.86 2.84 5.76
N ILE A 42 -7.53 2.92 5.79
CA ILE A 42 -6.68 1.76 6.13
C ILE A 42 -6.90 1.32 7.58
N LYS A 43 -7.08 2.25 8.51
CA LYS A 43 -7.35 1.89 9.91
C LYS A 43 -8.67 1.12 10.06
N GLU A 44 -9.73 1.57 9.40
CA GLU A 44 -11.08 1.02 9.61
C GLU A 44 -11.42 -0.12 8.64
N LYS A 45 -10.80 -0.13 7.45
CA LYS A 45 -10.97 -1.09 6.36
C LYS A 45 -9.62 -1.41 5.68
N PRO A 46 -8.66 -2.02 6.38
CA PRO A 46 -7.30 -2.26 5.89
C PRO A 46 -7.29 -2.97 4.54
N GLU A 47 -7.80 -4.21 4.51
CA GLU A 47 -7.78 -5.07 3.33
C GLU A 47 -8.48 -4.41 2.12
N LYS A 48 -9.71 -3.90 2.29
CA LYS A 48 -10.47 -3.28 1.19
C LYS A 48 -9.76 -2.04 0.65
N THR A 49 -9.18 -1.22 1.53
CA THR A 49 -8.46 0.00 1.13
C THR A 49 -7.18 -0.35 0.36
N THR A 50 -6.41 -1.33 0.85
CA THR A 50 -5.20 -1.81 0.16
C THR A 50 -5.52 -2.36 -1.23
N GLN A 51 -6.60 -3.12 -1.37
CA GLN A 51 -7.02 -3.64 -2.67
C GLN A 51 -7.39 -2.53 -3.66
N LEU A 52 -8.11 -1.49 -3.23
CA LEU A 52 -8.40 -0.36 -4.11
C LEU A 52 -7.13 0.43 -4.48
N LEU A 53 -6.18 0.62 -3.56
CA LEU A 53 -4.89 1.25 -3.86
C LEU A 53 -4.13 0.51 -4.97
N LYS A 54 -4.13 -0.82 -4.94
CA LYS A 54 -3.53 -1.65 -5.99
C LYS A 54 -4.23 -1.49 -7.34
N GLN A 55 -5.54 -1.25 -7.34
CA GLN A 55 -6.35 -1.07 -8.55
C GLN A 55 -6.19 0.30 -9.22
N LEU A 56 -5.48 1.26 -8.59
CA LEU A 56 -5.25 2.59 -9.18
C LEU A 56 -4.53 2.56 -10.52
N ASN A 57 -3.70 1.53 -10.77
CA ASN A 57 -3.00 1.29 -12.03
C ASN A 57 -2.39 2.56 -12.68
N PRO A 58 -1.48 3.26 -11.99
CA PRO A 58 -0.84 4.47 -12.51
C PRO A 58 -0.04 4.20 -13.79
N THR A 59 0.01 5.18 -14.69
CA THR A 59 0.98 5.18 -15.80
C THR A 59 2.40 5.44 -15.26
N PRO A 60 3.47 5.09 -16.01
CA PRO A 60 4.85 5.41 -15.59
C PRO A 60 5.05 6.89 -15.25
N GLN A 61 4.45 7.79 -16.03
CA GLN A 61 4.52 9.23 -15.77
C GLN A 61 3.87 9.61 -14.43
N GLN A 62 2.75 8.97 -14.07
CA GLN A 62 2.07 9.21 -12.80
C GLN A 62 2.86 8.63 -11.62
N ILE A 63 3.53 7.49 -11.80
CA ILE A 63 4.40 6.90 -10.77
C ILE A 63 5.51 7.90 -10.41
N GLU A 64 6.18 8.47 -11.42
CA GLU A 64 7.25 9.46 -11.23
C GLU A 64 6.72 10.76 -10.58
N GLN A 65 5.65 11.32 -11.14
CA GLN A 65 5.09 12.60 -10.69
C GLN A 65 4.56 12.53 -9.26
N GLU A 66 3.92 11.43 -8.89
CA GLU A 66 3.28 11.24 -7.59
C GLU A 66 4.16 10.52 -6.57
N GLN A 67 5.40 10.18 -6.97
CA GLN A 67 6.40 9.49 -6.14
C GLN A 67 5.83 8.19 -5.54
N LEU A 68 5.26 7.34 -6.39
CA LEU A 68 4.65 6.08 -5.97
C LEU A 68 5.65 4.92 -6.02
N PRO A 69 5.59 3.97 -5.06
CA PRO A 69 4.62 3.87 -3.96
C PRO A 69 4.97 4.69 -2.70
N GLU A 70 6.14 5.34 -2.65
CA GLU A 70 6.76 5.92 -1.45
C GLU A 70 5.88 6.95 -0.76
N SER A 71 5.24 7.84 -1.52
CA SER A 71 4.39 8.91 -0.99
C SER A 71 3.17 8.39 -0.20
N LEU A 72 2.81 7.11 -0.39
CA LEU A 72 1.67 6.47 0.28
C LEU A 72 2.05 5.60 1.48
N ILE A 73 3.35 5.37 1.75
CA ILE A 73 3.81 4.52 2.85
C ILE A 73 3.21 4.97 4.20
N ASN A 74 3.17 6.28 4.44
CA ASN A 74 2.63 6.88 5.67
C ASN A 74 1.11 6.69 5.86
N LEU A 75 0.38 6.18 4.87
CA LEU A 75 -1.03 5.82 5.05
C LEU A 75 -1.18 4.56 5.90
N PHE A 76 -0.22 3.64 5.83
CA PHE A 76 -0.29 2.32 6.47
C PHE A 76 0.22 2.29 7.92
N MET A 77 0.20 3.43 8.61
CA MET A 77 0.61 3.49 10.02
C MET A 77 -0.17 2.45 10.83
N ASN A 78 0.57 1.64 11.60
CA ASN A 78 0.05 0.52 12.40
C ASN A 78 -0.57 -0.66 11.60
N ASN A 79 -0.40 -0.70 10.28
CA ASN A 79 -0.87 -1.79 9.41
C ASN A 79 0.29 -2.36 8.57
N PRO A 80 1.33 -2.94 9.21
CA PRO A 80 2.53 -3.41 8.50
C PRO A 80 2.26 -4.55 7.52
N GLY A 81 1.23 -5.37 7.76
CA GLY A 81 0.85 -6.45 6.85
C GLY A 81 0.31 -5.91 5.52
N GLU A 82 -0.59 -4.93 5.59
CA GLU A 82 -1.14 -4.24 4.41
C GLU A 82 -0.08 -3.43 3.66
N LEU A 83 0.83 -2.78 4.38
CA LEU A 83 1.97 -2.09 3.77
C LEU A 83 2.83 -3.06 2.98
N LEU A 84 3.18 -4.20 3.59
CA LEU A 84 3.97 -5.24 2.93
C LEU A 84 3.24 -5.77 1.67
N ASP A 85 1.94 -6.03 1.77
CA ASP A 85 1.13 -6.51 0.65
C ASP A 85 1.04 -5.49 -0.50
N TYR A 86 0.93 -4.19 -0.19
CA TYR A 86 0.95 -3.12 -1.18
C TYR A 86 2.32 -2.95 -1.85
N LEU A 87 3.41 -2.94 -1.07
CA LEU A 87 4.77 -2.78 -1.61
C LEU A 87 5.21 -4.00 -2.44
N GLU A 88 4.86 -5.23 -2.02
CA GLU A 88 5.10 -6.44 -2.84
C GLU A 88 4.34 -6.40 -4.17
N TYR A 89 3.17 -5.76 -4.21
CA TYR A 89 2.46 -5.49 -5.47
C TYR A 89 3.19 -4.45 -6.31
N ALA A 90 3.56 -3.32 -5.73
CA ALA A 90 4.25 -2.24 -6.44
C ALA A 90 5.55 -2.73 -7.10
N VAL A 91 6.37 -3.52 -6.39
CA VAL A 91 7.63 -4.08 -6.94
C VAL A 91 7.40 -5.00 -8.15
N LYS A 92 6.24 -5.66 -8.23
CA LYS A 92 5.91 -6.55 -9.35
C LYS A 92 5.36 -5.79 -10.56
N GLN A 93 4.67 -4.68 -10.32
CA GLN A 93 3.84 -4.01 -11.32
C GLN A 93 4.45 -2.73 -11.85
N TYR A 94 5.23 -2.02 -11.04
CA TYR A 94 5.84 -0.75 -11.44
C TYR A 94 7.18 -1.00 -12.13
N PRO A 95 7.58 -0.14 -13.09
CA PRO A 95 8.88 -0.27 -13.72
C PRO A 95 10.00 -0.08 -12.68
N LYS A 96 11.05 -0.91 -12.75
CA LYS A 96 12.11 -0.96 -11.73
C LYS A 96 12.83 0.37 -11.56
N GLU A 97 12.97 1.13 -12.63
CA GLU A 97 13.60 2.45 -12.65
C GLU A 97 12.83 3.52 -11.84
N HIS A 98 11.57 3.26 -11.48
CA HIS A 98 10.76 4.14 -10.64
C HIS A 98 10.71 3.70 -9.17
N LEU A 99 11.31 2.56 -8.81
CA LEU A 99 11.32 2.05 -7.45
C LEU A 99 12.60 2.46 -6.74
N SER A 100 12.49 3.17 -5.62
CA SER A 100 13.66 3.54 -4.83
C SER A 100 14.21 2.38 -3.99
N THR A 101 15.44 2.54 -3.51
CA THR A 101 16.03 1.65 -2.49
C THR A 101 15.20 1.65 -1.22
N THR A 102 14.57 2.78 -0.85
CA THR A 102 13.70 2.90 0.32
C THR A 102 12.56 1.88 0.31
N VAL A 103 11.98 1.59 -0.87
CA VAL A 103 10.92 0.56 -0.98
C VAL A 103 11.46 -0.82 -0.65
N HIS A 104 12.65 -1.14 -1.16
CA HIS A 104 13.31 -2.43 -0.91
C HIS A 104 13.69 -2.57 0.56
N ASP A 105 14.31 -1.54 1.14
CA ASP A 105 14.68 -1.48 2.55
C ASP A 105 13.45 -1.65 3.46
N THR A 106 12.35 -0.94 3.14
CA THR A 106 11.09 -1.04 3.89
C THR A 106 10.50 -2.46 3.83
N ILE A 107 10.48 -3.09 2.64
CA ILE A 107 10.01 -4.49 2.52
C ILE A 107 10.89 -5.42 3.36
N LEU A 108 12.22 -5.25 3.30
CA LEU A 108 13.17 -6.07 4.06
C LEU A 108 12.92 -5.93 5.57
N GLU A 109 12.77 -4.69 6.06
CA GLU A 109 12.43 -4.42 7.47
C GLU A 109 11.12 -5.11 7.88
N LEU A 110 10.06 -4.99 7.08
CA LEU A 110 8.77 -5.61 7.34
C LEU A 110 8.86 -7.14 7.37
N LEU A 111 9.62 -7.74 6.44
CA LEU A 111 9.83 -9.18 6.41
C LEU A 111 10.65 -9.68 7.61
N LEU A 112 11.69 -8.95 8.03
CA LEU A 112 12.48 -9.27 9.22
C LEU A 112 11.63 -9.18 10.50
N GLN A 113 10.79 -8.14 10.60
CA GLN A 113 9.82 -8.00 11.69
C GLN A 113 8.81 -9.15 11.67
N LYS A 114 8.32 -9.56 10.50
CA LYS A 114 7.42 -10.72 10.37
C LYS A 114 8.13 -12.01 10.79
N TYR A 115 9.34 -12.24 10.30
CA TYR A 115 10.16 -13.43 10.57
C TYR A 115 10.39 -13.65 12.06
N SER A 116 10.69 -12.59 12.82
CA SER A 116 10.91 -12.68 14.27
C SER A 116 9.66 -13.03 15.09
N LYS A 117 8.45 -12.89 14.52
CA LYS A 117 7.16 -13.12 15.19
C LYS A 117 6.42 -14.39 14.71
N ILE A 118 6.82 -15.00 13.60
CA ILE A 118 6.17 -16.20 13.07
C ILE A 118 6.57 -17.42 13.90
N ASP A 119 5.61 -18.12 14.51
CA ASP A 119 5.85 -19.42 15.16
C ASP A 119 5.75 -20.62 14.19
N ASP A 120 4.94 -20.49 13.14
CA ASP A 120 4.76 -21.55 12.15
C ASP A 120 6.02 -21.75 11.30
N LYS A 121 6.60 -22.94 11.35
CA LYS A 121 7.86 -23.24 10.64
C LYS A 121 7.75 -23.05 9.13
N LYS A 122 6.61 -23.40 8.51
CA LYS A 122 6.44 -23.31 7.05
C LYS A 122 6.36 -21.85 6.60
N GLU A 123 5.59 -21.03 7.30
CA GLU A 123 5.53 -19.58 7.10
C GLU A 123 6.91 -18.95 7.31
N ARG A 124 7.63 -19.37 8.36
CA ARG A 124 8.97 -18.86 8.67
C ARG A 124 9.97 -19.16 7.55
N ASP A 125 9.97 -20.39 7.03
CA ASP A 125 10.84 -20.81 5.92
C ASP A 125 10.49 -20.03 4.63
N ARG A 126 9.21 -19.82 4.34
CA ARG A 126 8.76 -18.99 3.20
C ARG A 126 9.23 -17.54 3.32
N THR A 127 9.08 -16.94 4.50
CA THR A 127 9.55 -15.57 4.76
C THR A 127 11.09 -15.49 4.68
N SER A 128 11.82 -16.49 5.19
CA SER A 128 13.28 -16.56 5.06
C SER A 128 13.73 -16.56 3.60
N ASN A 129 13.10 -17.39 2.77
CA ASN A 129 13.42 -17.44 1.35
C ASN A 129 13.16 -16.10 0.64
N LYS A 130 12.06 -15.41 0.95
CA LYS A 130 11.80 -14.05 0.41
C LYS A 130 12.90 -13.06 0.80
N ILE A 131 13.34 -13.08 2.06
CA ILE A 131 14.44 -12.22 2.54
C ILE A 131 15.73 -12.50 1.77
N LEU A 132 16.09 -13.77 1.59
CA LEU A 132 17.30 -14.16 0.85
C LEU A 132 17.26 -13.69 -0.61
N VAL A 133 16.12 -13.82 -1.28
CA VAL A 133 15.94 -13.34 -2.67
C VAL A 133 16.14 -11.82 -2.74
N LEU A 134 15.49 -11.06 -1.86
CA LEU A 134 15.64 -9.60 -1.86
C LEU A 134 17.09 -9.16 -1.61
N LEU A 135 17.82 -9.84 -0.72
CA LEU A 135 19.23 -9.54 -0.45
C LEU A 135 20.15 -9.89 -1.63
N GLN A 136 19.78 -10.85 -2.46
CA GLN A 136 20.53 -11.23 -3.67
C GLN A 136 20.27 -10.26 -4.82
N ASP A 137 19.03 -9.80 -4.97
CA ASP A 137 18.62 -8.84 -5.99
C ASP A 137 19.09 -7.40 -5.69
N SER A 138 19.51 -7.13 -4.45
CA SER A 138 20.07 -5.83 -4.02
C SER A 138 21.56 -5.66 -4.37
N LYS A 139 22.12 -6.49 -5.26
CA LYS A 139 23.54 -6.45 -5.69
C LYS A 139 23.73 -5.89 -7.10
#